data_AF-A0A848VAP0-F1
#
_entry.id   AF-A0A848VAP0-F1
#
_cell.length_a   1.000
_cell.length_b   1.000
_cell.length_c   1.000
_cell.angle_alpha   90.00
_cell.angle_beta   90.00
_cell.angle_gamma   90.00
#
_symmetry.space_group_name_H-M   'P 1'
#
loop_
_entity.id
_entity.type
_entity.pdbx_description
1 polymer ?
#
loop_
_entity_poly.entity_id
_entity_poly.type
_entity_poly.pdbx_seq_one_letter_code
_entity_poly.pdbx_strand_id
1 'polypeptide(L)' 'RVNRWLRRWREILAFVSARQVDGGSGAVYVLLRRD' A
#
# COMPACT_ATOMS: atom_id res chain seq x y z
N ARG A 1 -2.08 -11.88 0.71
CA ARG A 1 -3.28 -11.65 1.55
C ARG A 1 -3.58 -10.15 1.67
N VAL A 2 -2.63 -9.34 2.16
CA VAL A 2 -2.72 -7.87 2.25
C VAL A 2 -3.01 -7.20 0.90
N ASN A 3 -2.24 -7.50 -0.16
CA ASN A 3 -2.44 -6.87 -1.49
C ASN A 3 -3.84 -7.06 -2.07
N ARG A 4 -4.51 -8.18 -1.76
CA ARG A 4 -5.89 -8.43 -2.22
C ARG A 4 -6.89 -7.58 -1.46
N TRP A 5 -6.67 -7.36 -0.17
CA TRP A 5 -7.52 -6.51 0.66
C TRP A 5 -7.36 -5.03 0.27
N LEU A 6 -6.13 -4.55 0.08
CA LEU A 6 -5.86 -3.16 -0.33
C LEU A 6 -6.57 -2.80 -1.65
N ARG A 7 -6.58 -3.71 -2.63
CA ARG A 7 -7.31 -3.50 -3.90
C ARG A 7 -8.83 -3.35 -3.77
N ARG A 8 -9.43 -3.79 -2.66
CA ARG A 8 -10.88 -3.71 -2.45
C ARG A 8 -11.29 -2.43 -1.72
N TRP A 9 -10.34 -1.71 -1.12
CA TRP A 9 -10.64 -0.54 -0.32
C TRP A 9 -10.69 0.71 -1.20
N ARG A 10 -11.88 1.32 -1.31
CA ARG A 10 -12.14 2.44 -2.24
C ARG A 10 -11.34 3.71 -1.95
N GLU A 11 -10.83 3.87 -0.73
CA GLU A 11 -10.02 5.02 -0.33
C GLU A 11 -8.55 4.89 -0.76
N ILE A 12 -8.15 3.71 -1.25
CA ILE A 12 -6.78 3.46 -1.72
C ILE A 12 -6.70 3.74 -3.22
N LEU A 13 -5.84 4.67 -3.59
CA LEU A 13 -5.56 5.01 -4.99
C LEU A 13 -4.46 4.13 -5.57
N ALA A 14 -3.42 3.85 -4.79
CA ALA A 14 -2.30 3.00 -5.20
C ALA A 14 -1.55 2.42 -3.98
N PHE A 15 -0.78 1.35 -4.19
CA PHE A 15 0.16 0.83 -3.21
C PHE A 15 1.34 0.11 -3.87
N VAL A 16 2.51 0.18 -3.25
CA VAL A 16 3.76 -0.46 -3.71
C VAL A 16 4.60 -0.95 -2.53
N SER A 17 5.51 -1.90 -2.75
CA SER A 17 6.49 -2.27 -1.72
C SER A 17 7.34 -1.08 -1.30
N ALA A 18 7.64 -1.00 -0.01
CA ALA A 18 8.49 0.05 0.52
C ALA A 18 9.94 -0.11 0.02
N ARG A 19 10.73 0.95 0.16
CA ARG A 19 12.18 0.87 -0.06
C ARG A 19 12.83 -0.01 1.01
N GLN A 20 14.02 -0.53 0.74
CA GLN A 20 14.75 -1.42 1.65
C GLN A 20 15.01 -0.79 3.03
N VAL A 21 15.33 0.50 3.07
CA VAL A 21 15.52 1.26 4.32
C VAL A 21 14.26 1.37 5.17
N ASP A 22 13.08 1.21 4.56
CA ASP A 22 11.77 1.33 5.21
C ASP A 22 11.07 -0.04 5.37
N GLY A 23 11.80 -1.15 5.16
CA GLY A 23 11.31 -2.52 5.37
C GLY A 23 11.10 -3.37 4.11
N GLY A 24 11.34 -2.80 2.93
CA GLY A 24 11.37 -3.53 1.66
C GLY A 24 10.08 -4.30 1.35
N SER A 25 10.21 -5.57 0.96
CA SER A 25 9.05 -6.44 0.68
C SER A 25 8.18 -6.74 1.91
N GLY A 26 8.66 -6.45 3.13
CA GLY A 26 7.91 -6.59 4.37
C GLY A 26 6.95 -5.43 4.66
N ALA A 27 7.08 -4.31 3.95
CA ALA A 27 6.27 -3.11 4.14
C ALA A 27 5.74 -2.57 2.79
N VAL A 28 4.69 -1.74 2.85
CA VAL A 28 4.09 -1.09 1.67
C VAL A 28 3.79 0.38 1.93
N TYR A 29 4.02 1.23 0.94
CA TYR A 29 3.42 2.56 0.91
C TYR A 29 2.02 2.48 0.32
N VAL A 30 1.11 3.29 0.85
CA VAL A 30 -0.28 3.38 0.40
C VAL A 30 -0.58 4.84 0.11
N LEU A 31 -1.03 5.11 -1.12
CA LEU A 31 -1.57 6.41 -1.50
C LEU A 31 -3.06 6.42 -1.21
N LEU A 32 -3.47 7.26 -0.27
CA LEU A 32 -4.87 7.43 0.11
C LEU A 32 -5.49 8.58 -0.68
N ARG A 33 -6.78 8.46 -0.99
CA ARG A 33 -7.58 9.57 -1.46
C ARG A 33 -7.66 10.60 -0.33
N ARG A 34 -7.43 11.86 -0.69
CA ARG A 34 -7.69 12.99 0.21
C ARG A 34 -9.14 13.38 0.03
N ASP A 35 -9.86 13.52 1.14
CA ASP A 35 -11.21 14.08 1.15
C ASP A 35 -11.21 15.56 0.69
#